data_AF-A0A6A7ZEN0-F1
#
_entry.id   AF-A0A6A7ZEN0-F1
#
_cell.length_a   1.000
_cell.length_b   1.000
_cell.length_c   1.000
_cell.angle_alpha   90.00
_cell.angle_beta   90.00
_cell.angle_gamma   90.00
#
_symmetry.space_group_name_H-M   'P 1'
#
loop_
_entity.id
_entity.type
_entity.pdbx_description
1 polymer ?
#
loop_
_entity_poly.entity_id
_entity_poly.type
_entity_poly.pdbx_seq_one_letter_code
_entity_poly.pdbx_strand_id
1 'polypeptide(L)'
;MARGGVNKAVVQIARTAILARGEHPSIDAVRIEMGNTGSKTTIHRYLKELDETDSRRGVQHEQLGDELSELVARLAQRLKEQAQEPIDRAEAHYEQLKAELRDQLAQAQQDHLQLQKELDIQNTALQQETANLEATRSMLQTEQTRNAALNQACSDFELRLNDRDEQIRSLEEKHLHARDALEHYRSAVKEQREQEQRRHEGQLQQLQMELRQAQQSALVRQDEITQLHRDNERVLSESRALSKELNQASDQQHKLSNLNERLTALLSQQESERTLLQERLRVATQESQALKEAQNQALEASAALTLRALKAEAALDTLTASLSSTPKEDPEL
;
A
#
# COMPACT_ATOMS: atom_id res chain seq x y z
N MET A 1 48.98 -67.26 185.59
CA MET A 1 50.05 -67.47 184.60
C MET A 1 50.36 -66.14 183.94
N ALA A 2 51.65 -65.88 183.72
CA ALA A 2 52.22 -64.56 183.45
C ALA A 2 51.82 -63.97 182.08
N ARG A 3 51.89 -62.63 182.05
CA ARG A 3 51.44 -61.68 181.03
C ARG A 3 52.19 -61.80 179.70
N GLY A 4 51.47 -61.72 178.58
CA GLY A 4 52.04 -61.37 177.27
C GLY A 4 51.64 -59.95 176.89
N GLY A 5 52.62 -59.06 176.71
CA GLY A 5 52.39 -57.69 176.23
C GLY A 5 51.92 -57.69 174.76
N VAL A 6 51.08 -56.73 174.40
CA VAL A 6 50.54 -56.58 173.03
C VAL A 6 51.63 -56.15 172.05
N ASN A 7 51.70 -56.83 170.89
CA ASN A 7 52.71 -56.62 169.85
C ASN A 7 52.17 -55.77 168.68
N LYS A 8 53.02 -54.92 168.08
CA LYS A 8 52.67 -53.97 167.01
C LYS A 8 52.05 -54.64 165.78
N ALA A 9 52.50 -55.84 165.43
CA ALA A 9 51.96 -56.61 164.30
C ALA A 9 50.48 -56.98 164.49
N VAL A 10 50.04 -57.28 165.72
CA VAL A 10 48.65 -57.63 165.99
C VAL A 10 47.75 -56.40 165.88
N VAL A 11 48.25 -55.24 166.34
CA VAL A 11 47.58 -53.94 166.15
C VAL A 11 47.45 -53.58 164.67
N GLN A 12 48.48 -53.88 163.87
CA GLN A 12 48.46 -53.64 162.41
C GLN A 12 47.42 -54.53 161.71
N ILE A 13 47.37 -55.82 162.02
CA ILE A 13 46.40 -56.76 161.42
C ILE A 13 44.96 -56.32 161.76
N ALA A 14 44.70 -56.00 163.03
CA ALA A 14 43.40 -55.50 163.46
C ALA A 14 43.03 -54.18 162.75
N ARG A 15 43.98 -53.23 162.64
CA ARG A 15 43.78 -51.98 161.89
C ARG A 15 43.46 -52.24 160.42
N THR A 16 44.21 -53.10 159.73
CA THR A 16 43.97 -53.43 158.31
C THR A 16 42.63 -54.13 158.10
N ALA A 17 42.20 -54.99 159.04
CA ALA A 17 40.89 -55.64 158.97
C ALA A 17 39.72 -54.66 159.17
N ILE A 18 39.92 -53.60 159.97
CA ILE A 18 38.94 -52.52 160.15
C ILE A 18 38.91 -51.60 158.92
N LEU A 19 40.07 -51.22 158.40
CA LEU A 19 40.17 -50.40 157.18
C LEU A 19 39.61 -51.10 155.94
N ALA A 20 39.84 -52.40 155.77
CA ALA A 20 39.26 -53.18 154.69
C ALA A 20 37.72 -53.29 154.79
N ARG A 21 37.16 -53.15 156.00
CA ARG A 21 35.72 -53.01 156.23
C ARG A 21 35.19 -51.58 156.03
N GLY A 22 36.06 -50.62 155.74
CA GLY A 22 35.70 -49.22 155.49
C GLY A 22 35.42 -48.40 156.76
N GLU A 23 35.69 -48.93 157.95
CA GLU A 23 35.48 -48.23 159.22
C GLU A 23 36.77 -47.53 159.69
N HIS A 24 36.64 -46.44 160.46
CA HIS A 24 37.81 -45.72 160.97
C HIS A 24 38.44 -46.47 162.16
N PRO A 25 39.73 -46.85 162.08
CA PRO A 25 40.40 -47.62 163.12
C PRO A 25 40.67 -46.77 164.38
N SER A 26 39.66 -46.62 165.23
CA SER A 26 39.79 -46.00 166.55
C SER A 26 40.43 -46.97 167.55
N ILE A 27 41.04 -46.45 168.61
CA ILE A 27 41.77 -47.26 169.61
C ILE A 27 40.86 -48.35 170.20
N ASP A 28 39.60 -48.02 170.47
CA ASP A 28 38.64 -48.97 171.04
C ASP A 28 38.19 -50.01 170.01
N ALA A 29 37.99 -49.62 168.75
CA ALA A 29 37.66 -50.56 167.67
C ALA A 29 38.78 -51.59 167.44
N VAL A 30 40.04 -51.12 167.40
CA VAL A 30 41.22 -51.99 167.27
C VAL A 30 41.37 -52.90 168.49
N ARG A 31 41.07 -52.40 169.69
CA ARG A 31 41.11 -53.21 170.92
C ARG A 31 40.03 -54.29 170.96
N ILE A 32 38.81 -53.99 170.50
CA ILE A 32 37.72 -54.98 170.40
C ILE A 32 38.11 -56.08 169.43
N GLU A 33 38.65 -55.71 168.26
CA GLU A 33 39.06 -56.68 167.24
C GLU A 33 40.22 -57.57 167.72
N MET A 34 41.07 -57.05 168.61
CA MET A 34 42.13 -57.79 169.28
C MET A 34 41.67 -58.57 170.52
N GLY A 35 40.35 -58.71 170.74
CA GLY A 35 39.78 -59.51 171.83
C GLY A 35 39.86 -58.83 173.20
N ASN A 36 39.71 -57.51 173.27
CA ASN A 36 39.77 -56.67 174.48
C ASN A 36 41.12 -56.69 175.24
N THR A 37 42.18 -57.15 174.58
CA THR A 37 43.52 -57.22 175.16
C THR A 37 44.36 -55.97 174.83
N GLY A 38 45.23 -55.56 175.76
CA GLY A 38 46.10 -54.40 175.61
C GLY A 38 45.61 -53.12 176.29
N SER A 39 46.56 -52.32 176.79
CA SER A 39 46.25 -51.00 177.34
C SER A 39 46.03 -49.99 176.20
N LYS A 40 45.03 -49.13 176.37
CA LYS A 40 44.62 -48.10 175.40
C LYS A 40 45.78 -47.22 174.94
N THR A 41 46.73 -46.94 175.85
CA THR A 41 47.96 -46.16 175.56
C THR A 41 48.94 -46.87 174.63
N THR A 42 49.08 -48.20 174.73
CA THR A 42 50.00 -48.97 173.88
C THR A 42 49.44 -49.13 172.47
N ILE A 43 48.13 -49.35 172.36
CA ILE A 43 47.44 -49.44 171.06
C ILE A 43 47.49 -48.09 170.34
N HIS A 44 47.27 -46.97 171.05
CA HIS A 44 47.39 -45.63 170.46
C HIS A 44 48.80 -45.32 169.97
N ARG A 45 49.84 -45.69 170.72
CA ARG A 45 51.24 -45.50 170.29
C ARG A 45 51.52 -46.25 168.98
N TYR A 46 51.14 -47.53 168.91
CA TYR A 46 51.36 -48.33 167.71
C TYR A 46 50.48 -47.90 166.52
N LEU A 47 49.25 -47.43 166.76
CA LEU A 47 48.42 -46.83 165.71
C LEU A 47 49.08 -45.60 165.09
N LYS A 48 49.58 -44.68 165.93
CA LYS A 48 50.26 -43.46 165.46
C LYS A 48 51.52 -43.76 164.65
N GLU A 49 52.33 -44.72 165.08
CA GLU A 49 53.53 -45.14 164.33
C GLU A 49 53.20 -45.82 162.99
N LEU A 50 52.03 -46.45 162.86
CA LEU A 50 51.57 -47.06 161.60
C LEU A 50 51.01 -46.01 160.64
N ASP A 51 50.30 -45.01 161.14
CA ASP A 51 49.81 -43.90 160.31
C ASP A 51 50.98 -43.11 159.68
N GLU A 52 52.06 -42.86 160.43
CA GLU A 52 53.24 -42.15 159.91
C GLU A 52 54.00 -42.91 158.81
N THR A 53 53.89 -44.25 158.76
CA THR A 53 54.57 -45.08 157.73
C THR A 53 53.77 -45.19 156.44
N ASP A 54 52.43 -45.21 156.50
CA ASP A 54 51.57 -45.20 155.31
C ASP A 54 51.60 -43.86 154.57
N SER A 55 51.65 -42.73 155.29
CA SER A 55 51.73 -41.39 154.66
C SER A 55 52.99 -41.20 153.81
N ARG A 56 54.10 -41.86 154.15
CA ARG A 56 55.35 -41.78 153.36
C ARG A 56 55.33 -42.63 152.09
N ARG A 57 54.54 -43.71 152.05
CA ARG A 57 54.41 -44.59 150.88
C ARG A 57 53.41 -44.07 149.85
N GLY A 58 52.36 -43.37 150.27
CA GLY A 58 51.40 -42.72 149.35
C GLY A 58 52.06 -41.65 148.48
N VAL A 59 52.89 -40.79 149.08
CA VAL A 59 53.55 -39.67 148.37
C VAL A 59 54.52 -40.14 147.28
N GLN A 60 55.17 -41.30 147.44
CA GLN A 60 56.09 -41.84 146.41
C GLN A 60 55.36 -42.50 145.24
N HIS A 61 54.16 -43.03 145.44
CA HIS A 61 53.37 -43.64 144.37
C HIS A 61 52.61 -42.61 143.52
N GLU A 62 52.20 -41.49 144.12
CA GLU A 62 51.62 -40.35 143.37
C GLU A 62 52.65 -39.71 142.43
N GLN A 63 53.90 -39.52 142.87
CA GLN A 63 54.97 -38.95 142.03
C GLN A 63 55.34 -39.81 140.80
N LEU A 64 55.35 -41.14 140.93
CA LEU A 64 55.60 -42.05 139.81
C LEU A 64 54.41 -42.16 138.85
N GLY A 65 53.18 -42.04 139.37
CA GLY A 65 51.96 -42.00 138.55
C GLY A 65 51.87 -40.72 137.72
N ASP A 66 52.24 -39.59 138.32
CA ASP A 66 52.24 -38.28 137.66
C ASP A 66 53.28 -38.22 136.52
N GLU A 67 54.52 -38.68 136.74
CA GLU A 67 55.56 -38.71 135.70
C GLU A 67 55.21 -39.62 134.51
N LEU A 68 54.65 -40.81 134.77
CA LEU A 68 54.20 -41.72 133.71
C LEU A 68 52.97 -41.17 132.96
N SER A 69 52.04 -40.53 133.68
CA SER A 69 50.88 -39.89 133.06
C SER A 69 51.29 -38.74 132.15
N GLU A 70 52.32 -37.97 132.52
CA GLU A 70 52.86 -36.89 131.70
C GLU A 70 53.57 -37.43 130.46
N LEU A 71 54.34 -38.52 130.59
CA LEU A 71 55.00 -39.19 129.46
C LEU A 71 53.98 -39.79 128.48
N VAL A 72 52.94 -40.46 128.97
CA VAL A 72 51.84 -40.99 128.16
C VAL A 72 51.03 -39.87 127.51
N ALA A 73 50.79 -38.74 128.21
CA ALA A 73 50.14 -37.57 127.63
C ALA A 73 50.96 -36.96 126.49
N ARG A 74 52.27 -36.80 126.66
CA ARG A 74 53.18 -36.34 125.59
C ARG A 74 53.24 -37.31 124.41
N LEU A 75 53.25 -38.62 124.68
CA LEU A 75 53.28 -39.65 123.63
C LEU A 75 51.95 -39.73 122.87
N ALA A 76 50.82 -39.59 123.57
CA ALA A 76 49.49 -39.46 122.98
C ALA A 76 49.35 -38.18 122.16
N GLN A 77 49.93 -37.07 122.61
CA GLN A 77 49.96 -35.82 121.87
C GLN A 77 50.80 -35.94 120.59
N ARG A 78 51.98 -36.55 120.68
CA ARG A 78 52.83 -36.82 119.51
C ARG A 78 52.18 -37.80 118.52
N LEU A 79 51.48 -38.82 119.01
CA LEU A 79 50.69 -39.73 118.17
C LEU A 79 49.53 -39.02 117.48
N LYS A 80 48.85 -38.11 118.17
CA LYS A 80 47.81 -37.26 117.58
C LYS A 80 48.40 -36.36 116.49
N GLU A 81 49.51 -35.67 116.76
CA GLU A 81 50.20 -34.83 115.77
C GLU A 81 50.65 -35.65 114.54
N GLN A 82 51.23 -36.84 114.75
CA GLN A 82 51.63 -37.73 113.67
C GLN A 82 50.46 -38.32 112.87
N ALA A 83 49.30 -38.53 113.51
CA ALA A 83 48.08 -38.94 112.83
C ALA A 83 47.39 -37.77 112.10
N GLN A 84 47.55 -36.55 112.61
CA GLN A 84 46.99 -35.32 112.03
C GLN A 84 47.78 -34.87 110.80
N GLU A 85 49.11 -34.97 110.81
CA GLU A 85 49.98 -34.54 109.71
C GLU A 85 49.62 -35.15 108.32
N PRO A 86 49.34 -36.45 108.15
CA PRO A 86 48.90 -37.00 106.87
C PRO A 86 47.48 -36.55 106.49
N ILE A 87 46.61 -36.28 107.47
CA ILE A 87 45.27 -35.74 107.23
C ILE A 87 45.40 -34.32 106.69
N ASP A 88 46.17 -33.45 107.35
CA ASP A 88 46.39 -32.07 106.93
C ASP A 88 47.05 -32.00 105.54
N ARG A 89 47.99 -32.91 105.24
CA ARG A 89 48.59 -33.02 103.90
C ARG A 89 47.59 -33.48 102.84
N ALA A 90 46.72 -34.43 103.17
CA ALA A 90 45.67 -34.91 102.26
C ALA A 90 44.60 -33.83 102.03
N GLU A 91 44.21 -33.08 103.06
CA GLU A 91 43.30 -31.95 102.97
C GLU A 91 43.91 -30.82 102.11
N ALA A 92 45.18 -30.47 102.32
CA ALA A 92 45.88 -29.48 101.52
C ALA A 92 45.97 -29.89 100.04
N HIS A 93 46.34 -31.14 99.77
CA HIS A 93 46.37 -31.68 98.40
C HIS A 93 44.98 -31.71 97.76
N TYR A 94 43.94 -32.07 98.52
CA TYR A 94 42.57 -32.07 98.04
C TYR A 94 42.08 -30.65 97.73
N GLU A 95 42.36 -29.66 98.58
CA GLU A 95 42.01 -28.27 98.31
C GLU A 95 42.79 -27.71 97.10
N GLN A 96 44.06 -28.09 96.91
CA GLN A 96 44.81 -27.77 95.68
C GLN A 96 44.14 -28.36 94.44
N LEU A 97 43.84 -29.65 94.43
CA LEU A 97 43.19 -30.33 93.30
C LEU A 97 41.80 -29.74 93.00
N LYS A 98 41.07 -29.37 94.04
CA LYS A 98 39.77 -28.71 93.93
C LYS A 98 39.89 -27.29 93.39
N ALA A 99 40.96 -26.56 93.71
CA ALA A 99 41.25 -25.26 93.11
C ALA A 99 41.60 -25.41 91.63
N GLU A 100 42.50 -26.34 91.27
CA GLU A 100 42.86 -26.63 89.87
C GLU A 100 41.65 -27.03 89.02
N LEU A 101 40.78 -27.91 89.55
CA LEU A 101 39.56 -28.31 88.85
C LEU A 101 38.57 -27.14 88.68
N ARG A 102 38.46 -26.24 89.67
CA ARG A 102 37.63 -25.05 89.56
C ARG A 102 38.17 -24.09 88.51
N ASP A 103 39.49 -23.91 88.44
CA ASP A 103 40.12 -23.06 87.44
C ASP A 103 39.94 -23.62 86.03
N GLN A 104 40.13 -24.94 85.85
CA GLN A 104 39.87 -25.61 84.57
C GLN A 104 38.40 -25.50 84.15
N LEU A 105 37.47 -25.66 85.10
CA LEU A 105 36.04 -25.54 84.84
C LEU A 105 35.66 -24.09 84.48
N ALA A 106 36.25 -23.10 85.16
CA ALA A 106 36.05 -21.69 84.84
C ALA A 106 36.59 -21.33 83.45
N GLN A 107 37.78 -21.83 83.09
CA GLN A 107 38.36 -21.66 81.75
C GLN A 107 37.48 -22.32 80.68
N ALA A 108 37.08 -23.57 80.86
CA ALA A 108 36.22 -24.27 79.91
C ALA A 108 34.85 -23.57 79.73
N GLN A 109 34.27 -23.03 80.81
CA GLN A 109 33.05 -22.23 80.73
C GLN A 109 33.27 -20.92 79.96
N GLN A 110 34.41 -20.26 80.17
CA GLN A 110 34.75 -19.03 79.46
C GLN A 110 34.95 -19.29 77.95
N ASP A 111 35.65 -20.35 77.59
CA ASP A 111 35.88 -20.75 76.20
C ASP A 111 34.56 -21.14 75.52
N HIS A 112 33.69 -21.88 76.22
CA HIS A 112 32.37 -22.21 75.71
C HIS A 112 31.52 -20.97 75.43
N LEU A 113 31.53 -19.98 76.34
CA LEU A 113 30.83 -18.71 76.14
C LEU A 113 31.41 -17.90 74.97
N GLN A 114 32.72 -17.94 74.74
CA GLN A 114 33.34 -17.29 73.59
C GLN A 114 32.93 -17.98 72.29
N LEU A 115 33.02 -19.31 72.24
CA LEU A 115 32.66 -20.09 71.06
C LEU A 115 31.17 -19.94 70.71
N GLN A 116 30.29 -19.87 71.72
CA GLN A 116 28.86 -19.58 71.53
C GLN A 116 28.65 -18.20 70.90
N LYS A 117 29.34 -17.16 71.39
CA LYS A 117 29.24 -15.82 70.80
C LYS A 117 29.74 -15.79 69.36
N GLU A 118 30.84 -16.48 69.07
CA GLU A 118 31.38 -16.57 67.71
C GLU A 118 30.41 -17.29 66.77
N LEU A 119 29.80 -18.40 67.22
CA LEU A 119 28.78 -19.11 66.46
C LEU A 119 27.55 -18.24 66.21
N ASP A 120 27.09 -17.47 67.19
CA ASP A 120 25.96 -16.54 67.02
C ASP A 120 26.28 -15.44 66.01
N ILE A 121 27.50 -14.87 66.06
CA ILE A 121 27.96 -13.87 65.08
C ILE A 121 28.04 -14.49 63.67
N GLN A 122 28.59 -15.69 63.53
CA GLN A 122 28.67 -16.36 62.22
C GLN A 122 27.30 -16.73 61.68
N ASN A 123 26.39 -17.20 62.52
CA ASN A 123 25.01 -17.52 62.13
C ASN A 123 24.26 -16.29 61.65
N THR A 124 24.41 -15.16 62.34
CA THR A 124 23.78 -13.89 61.91
C THR A 124 24.39 -13.36 60.62
N ALA A 125 25.71 -13.43 60.44
CA ALA A 125 26.37 -13.07 59.19
C ALA A 125 25.93 -13.97 58.02
N LEU A 126 25.85 -15.29 58.24
CA LEU A 126 25.37 -16.23 57.23
C LEU A 126 23.92 -15.94 56.84
N GLN A 127 23.04 -15.66 57.81
CA GLN A 127 21.65 -15.28 57.54
C GLN A 127 21.56 -14.01 56.70
N GLN A 128 22.37 -12.99 56.99
CA GLN A 128 22.42 -11.75 56.21
C GLN A 128 22.88 -12.01 54.77
N GLU A 129 23.95 -12.79 54.58
CA GLU A 129 24.42 -13.16 53.24
C GLU A 129 23.39 -13.96 52.46
N THR A 130 22.69 -14.91 53.10
CA THR A 130 21.61 -15.66 52.44
C THR A 130 20.47 -14.75 52.00
N ALA A 131 20.06 -13.79 52.83
CA ALA A 131 19.04 -12.81 52.47
C ALA A 131 19.48 -11.90 51.31
N ASN A 132 20.74 -11.46 51.31
CA ASN A 132 21.31 -10.66 50.22
C ASN A 132 21.36 -11.45 48.90
N LEU A 133 21.74 -12.73 48.96
CA LEU A 133 21.76 -13.62 47.80
C LEU A 133 20.36 -13.87 47.24
N GLU A 134 19.36 -14.06 48.10
CA GLU A 134 17.96 -14.19 47.67
C GLU A 134 17.43 -12.91 47.02
N ALA A 135 17.72 -11.74 47.61
CA ALA A 135 17.33 -10.45 47.06
C ALA A 135 17.97 -10.20 45.68
N THR A 136 19.27 -10.46 45.53
CA THR A 136 19.97 -10.29 44.24
C THR A 136 19.48 -11.28 43.19
N ARG A 137 19.17 -12.54 43.56
CA ARG A 137 18.55 -13.51 42.65
C ARG A 137 17.17 -13.06 42.18
N SER A 138 16.34 -12.54 43.08
CA SER A 138 15.02 -12.00 42.75
C SER A 138 15.12 -10.78 41.80
N MET A 139 16.05 -9.86 42.09
CA MET A 139 16.33 -8.72 41.21
C MET A 139 16.81 -9.18 39.83
N LEU A 140 17.74 -10.15 39.78
CA LEU A 140 18.24 -10.69 38.52
C LEU A 140 17.12 -11.34 37.70
N GLN A 141 16.24 -12.12 38.33
CA GLN A 141 15.09 -12.72 37.65
C GLN A 141 14.15 -11.65 37.09
N THR A 142 13.90 -10.59 37.86
CA THR A 142 13.07 -9.45 37.42
C THR A 142 13.70 -8.74 36.22
N GLU A 143 15.01 -8.49 36.25
CA GLU A 143 15.69 -7.86 35.12
C GLU A 143 15.79 -8.78 33.90
N GLN A 144 15.95 -10.10 34.08
CA GLN A 144 15.92 -11.07 32.98
C GLN A 144 14.55 -11.10 32.29
N THR A 145 13.46 -11.13 33.06
CA THR A 145 12.10 -11.08 32.49
C THR A 145 11.83 -9.74 31.79
N ARG A 146 12.29 -8.63 32.37
CA ARG A 146 12.22 -7.31 31.73
C ARG A 146 13.01 -7.25 30.43
N ASN A 147 14.22 -7.80 30.41
CA ASN A 147 15.06 -7.84 29.21
C ASN A 147 14.43 -8.69 28.10
N ALA A 148 13.88 -9.86 28.46
CA ALA A 148 13.13 -10.70 27.52
C ALA A 148 11.91 -9.97 26.94
N ALA A 149 11.14 -9.27 27.77
CA ALA A 149 10.00 -8.47 27.33
C ALA A 149 10.41 -7.30 26.41
N LEU A 150 11.53 -6.62 26.71
CA LEU A 150 12.07 -5.57 25.85
C LEU A 150 12.55 -6.12 24.50
N ASN A 151 13.26 -7.23 24.50
CA ASN A 151 13.72 -7.86 23.25
C ASN A 151 12.55 -8.31 22.37
N GLN A 152 11.49 -8.86 22.98
CA GLN A 152 10.27 -9.20 22.28
C GLN A 152 9.61 -7.95 21.68
N ALA A 153 9.47 -6.87 22.46
CA ALA A 153 8.90 -5.62 21.97
C ALA A 153 9.73 -5.02 20.81
N CYS A 154 11.06 -5.08 20.88
CA CYS A 154 11.94 -4.67 19.79
C CYS A 154 11.69 -5.49 18.52
N SER A 155 11.61 -6.82 18.64
CA SER A 155 11.31 -7.70 17.51
C SER A 155 9.91 -7.42 16.91
N ASP A 156 8.90 -7.20 17.75
CA ASP A 156 7.56 -6.83 17.30
C ASP A 156 7.54 -5.49 16.57
N PHE A 157 8.32 -4.50 17.03
CA PHE A 157 8.45 -3.21 16.34
C PHE A 157 9.22 -3.34 15.02
N GLU A 158 10.27 -4.15 14.95
CA GLU A 158 10.99 -4.44 13.71
C GLU A 158 10.07 -5.09 12.66
N LEU A 159 9.25 -6.06 13.06
CA LEU A 159 8.26 -6.67 12.18
C LEU A 159 7.26 -5.63 11.67
N ARG A 160 6.72 -4.80 12.56
CA ARG A 160 5.79 -3.72 12.16
C ARG A 160 6.44 -2.70 11.24
N LEU A 161 7.72 -2.37 11.45
CA LEU A 161 8.45 -1.46 10.56
C LEU A 161 8.62 -2.08 9.18
N ASN A 162 9.03 -3.35 9.09
CA ASN A 162 9.16 -4.06 7.82
C ASN A 162 7.82 -4.13 7.07
N ASP A 163 6.72 -4.46 7.76
CA ASP A 163 5.37 -4.47 7.15
C ASP A 163 4.98 -3.09 6.59
N ARG A 164 5.36 -2.00 7.29
CA ARG A 164 5.09 -0.63 6.83
C ARG A 164 5.96 -0.24 5.65
N ASP A 165 7.23 -0.63 5.66
CA ASP A 165 8.13 -0.40 4.54
C ASP A 165 7.68 -1.13 3.28
N GLU A 166 7.18 -2.37 3.41
CA GLU A 166 6.58 -3.11 2.29
C GLU A 166 5.29 -2.45 1.78
N GLN A 167 4.44 -1.95 2.68
CA GLN A 167 3.24 -1.20 2.30
C GLN A 167 3.60 0.10 1.57
N ILE A 168 4.61 0.83 2.05
CA ILE A 168 5.11 2.06 1.41
C ILE A 168 5.64 1.74 0.01
N ARG A 169 6.49 0.71 -0.14
CA ARG A 169 7.00 0.27 -1.45
C ARG A 169 5.87 -0.10 -2.40
N SER A 170 4.86 -0.86 -1.93
CA SER A 170 3.70 -1.22 -2.76
C SER A 170 2.90 0.02 -3.20
N LEU A 171 2.77 1.03 -2.34
CA LEU A 171 2.10 2.29 -2.69
C LEU A 171 2.93 3.10 -3.68
N GLU A 172 4.24 3.20 -3.49
CA GLU A 172 5.15 3.87 -4.41
C GLU A 172 5.13 3.23 -5.81
N GLU A 173 5.15 1.90 -5.90
CA GLU A 173 5.00 1.16 -7.16
C GLU A 173 3.66 1.46 -7.83
N LYS A 174 2.54 1.45 -7.08
CA LYS A 174 1.23 1.82 -7.62
C LYS A 174 1.19 3.26 -8.11
N HIS A 175 1.82 4.19 -7.40
CA HIS A 175 1.93 5.59 -7.80
C HIS A 175 2.78 5.75 -9.07
N LEU A 176 3.89 5.03 -9.17
CA LEU A 176 4.74 5.00 -10.36
C LEU A 176 3.96 4.46 -11.56
N HIS A 177 3.28 3.33 -11.42
CA HIS A 177 2.43 2.77 -12.48
C HIS A 177 1.29 3.70 -12.90
N ALA A 178 0.64 4.38 -11.94
CA ALA A 178 -0.40 5.36 -12.24
C ALA A 178 0.17 6.57 -13.02
N ARG A 179 1.38 7.01 -12.67
CA ARG A 179 2.08 8.08 -13.38
C ARG A 179 2.45 7.66 -14.81
N ASP A 180 3.05 6.49 -14.98
CA ASP A 180 3.43 5.95 -16.28
C ASP A 180 2.19 5.77 -17.17
N ALA A 181 1.09 5.25 -16.63
CA ALA A 181 -0.18 5.13 -17.34
C ALA A 181 -0.72 6.50 -17.81
N LEU A 182 -0.60 7.55 -16.98
CA LEU A 182 -0.98 8.91 -17.37
C LEU A 182 -0.05 9.50 -18.42
N GLU A 183 1.25 9.23 -18.35
CA GLU A 183 2.22 9.65 -19.36
C GLU A 183 1.93 8.97 -20.71
N HIS A 184 1.66 7.66 -20.69
CA HIS A 184 1.21 6.91 -21.87
C HIS A 184 -0.10 7.48 -22.43
N TYR A 185 -1.11 7.72 -21.60
CA TYR A 185 -2.36 8.33 -22.05
C TYR A 185 -2.15 9.72 -22.67
N ARG A 186 -1.34 10.57 -22.04
CA ARG A 186 -0.98 11.89 -22.59
C ARG A 186 -0.27 11.79 -23.93
N SER A 187 0.67 10.85 -24.06
CA SER A 187 1.39 10.61 -25.32
C SER A 187 0.46 10.11 -26.41
N ALA A 188 -0.43 9.15 -26.10
CA ALA A 188 -1.40 8.61 -27.05
C ALA A 188 -2.39 9.67 -27.52
N VAL A 189 -2.91 10.52 -26.63
CA VAL A 189 -3.79 11.64 -27.01
C VAL A 189 -3.05 12.66 -27.86
N LYS A 190 -1.78 12.95 -27.55
CA LYS A 190 -0.96 13.84 -28.37
C LYS A 190 -0.75 13.27 -29.77
N GLU A 191 -0.36 12.00 -29.88
CA GLU A 191 -0.20 11.31 -31.16
C GLU A 191 -1.50 11.25 -31.95
N GLN A 192 -2.63 11.00 -31.31
CA GLN A 192 -3.95 11.02 -31.96
C GLN A 192 -4.24 12.40 -32.56
N ARG A 193 -4.05 13.47 -31.79
CA ARG A 193 -4.27 14.85 -32.27
C ARG A 193 -3.32 15.19 -33.42
N GLU A 194 -2.05 14.80 -33.35
CA GLU A 194 -1.09 15.00 -34.44
C GLU A 194 -1.49 14.24 -35.70
N GLN A 195 -2.00 13.00 -35.57
CA GLN A 195 -2.51 12.23 -36.71
C GLN A 195 -3.75 12.87 -37.33
N GLU A 196 -4.71 13.31 -36.51
CA GLU A 196 -5.90 14.04 -36.97
C GLU A 196 -5.52 15.33 -37.69
N GLN A 197 -4.58 16.10 -37.12
CA GLN A 197 -4.07 17.31 -37.76
C GLN A 197 -3.42 17.02 -39.11
N ARG A 198 -2.55 15.99 -39.22
CA ARG A 198 -1.95 15.59 -40.50
C ARG A 198 -3.00 15.17 -41.53
N ARG A 199 -4.05 14.46 -41.11
CA ARG A 199 -5.16 14.09 -42.00
C ARG A 199 -5.92 15.32 -42.50
N HIS A 200 -6.23 16.27 -41.61
CA HIS A 200 -6.90 17.51 -41.98
C HIS A 200 -6.04 18.39 -42.90
N GLU A 201 -4.73 18.51 -42.63
CA GLU A 201 -3.79 19.20 -43.51
C GLU A 201 -3.75 18.57 -44.90
N GLY A 202 -3.75 17.23 -45.00
CA GLY A 202 -3.84 16.51 -46.27
C GLY A 202 -5.15 16.79 -47.01
N GLN A 203 -6.29 16.76 -46.33
CA GLN A 203 -7.60 17.09 -46.91
C GLN A 203 -7.66 18.54 -47.42
N LEU A 204 -7.12 19.49 -46.65
CA LEU A 204 -7.05 20.90 -47.05
C LEU A 204 -6.18 21.08 -48.30
N GLN A 205 -5.04 20.40 -48.39
CA GLN A 205 -4.19 20.44 -49.58
C GLN A 205 -4.90 19.85 -50.80
N GLN A 206 -5.63 18.74 -50.64
CA GLN A 206 -6.43 18.15 -51.71
C GLN A 206 -7.53 19.12 -52.19
N LEU A 207 -8.31 19.69 -51.27
CA LEU A 207 -9.36 20.67 -51.61
C LEU A 207 -8.77 21.92 -52.27
N GLN A 208 -7.59 22.38 -51.85
CA GLN A 208 -6.90 23.50 -52.51
C GLN A 208 -6.48 23.14 -53.94
N MET A 209 -6.04 21.91 -54.19
CA MET A 209 -5.72 21.44 -55.53
C MET A 209 -6.96 21.34 -56.42
N GLU A 210 -8.04 20.75 -55.91
CA GLU A 210 -9.34 20.66 -56.61
C GLU A 210 -9.90 22.05 -56.92
N LEU A 211 -9.81 22.99 -55.98
CA LEU A 211 -10.22 24.38 -56.18
C LEU A 211 -9.41 25.05 -57.30
N ARG A 212 -8.09 24.88 -57.31
CA ARG A 212 -7.22 25.41 -58.39
C ARG A 212 -7.58 24.78 -59.74
N GLN A 213 -7.83 23.47 -59.78
CA GLN A 213 -8.23 22.78 -61.00
C GLN A 213 -9.59 23.27 -61.51
N ALA A 214 -10.57 23.45 -60.62
CA ALA A 214 -11.88 23.99 -60.98
C ALA A 214 -11.78 25.44 -61.48
N GLN A 215 -10.96 26.28 -60.85
CA GLN A 215 -10.67 27.64 -61.30
C GLN A 215 -10.03 27.65 -62.69
N GLN A 216 -9.03 26.80 -62.94
CA GLN A 216 -8.42 26.65 -64.27
C GLN A 216 -9.44 26.20 -65.32
N SER A 217 -10.27 25.20 -65.01
CA SER A 217 -11.33 24.75 -65.91
C SER A 217 -12.35 25.85 -66.18
N ALA A 218 -12.70 26.67 -65.18
CA ALA A 218 -13.63 27.78 -65.35
C ALA A 218 -13.04 28.87 -66.25
N LEU A 219 -11.75 29.17 -66.14
CA LEU A 219 -11.05 30.10 -67.05
C LEU A 219 -11.09 29.59 -68.49
N VAL A 220 -10.78 28.30 -68.72
CA VAL A 220 -10.85 27.71 -70.07
C VAL A 220 -12.28 27.80 -70.64
N ARG A 221 -13.31 27.50 -69.83
CA ARG A 221 -14.72 27.65 -70.27
C ARG A 221 -15.07 29.10 -70.55
N GLN A 222 -14.56 30.06 -69.78
CA GLN A 222 -14.76 31.48 -70.03
C GLN A 222 -14.11 31.89 -71.37
N ASP A 223 -12.90 31.44 -71.65
CA ASP A 223 -12.22 31.68 -72.92
C ASP A 223 -13.02 31.08 -74.10
N GLU A 224 -13.50 29.84 -73.99
CA GLU A 224 -14.40 29.20 -74.98
C GLU A 224 -15.67 30.03 -75.22
N ILE A 225 -16.33 30.51 -74.15
CA ILE A 225 -17.53 31.36 -74.26
C ILE A 225 -17.20 32.67 -74.98
N THR A 226 -16.06 33.31 -74.68
CA THR A 226 -15.66 34.54 -75.38
C THR A 226 -15.35 34.31 -76.85
N GLN A 227 -14.75 33.17 -77.22
CA GLN A 227 -14.53 32.79 -78.61
C GLN A 227 -15.86 32.57 -79.33
N LEU A 228 -16.78 31.80 -78.73
CA LEU A 228 -18.12 31.58 -79.29
C LEU A 228 -18.90 32.90 -79.44
N HIS A 229 -18.75 33.86 -78.52
CA HIS A 229 -19.37 35.19 -78.68
C HIS A 229 -18.80 35.93 -79.89
N ARG A 230 -17.48 35.92 -80.10
CA ARG A 230 -16.84 36.54 -81.27
C ARG A 230 -17.28 35.87 -82.58
N ASP A 231 -17.35 34.55 -82.60
CA ASP A 231 -17.81 33.80 -83.77
C ASP A 231 -19.28 34.06 -84.06
N ASN A 232 -20.13 34.13 -83.03
CA ASN A 232 -21.54 34.52 -83.19
C ASN A 232 -21.68 35.94 -83.73
N GLU A 233 -20.91 36.91 -83.23
CA GLU A 233 -20.90 38.28 -83.77
C GLU A 233 -20.45 38.30 -85.23
N ARG A 234 -19.44 37.50 -85.59
CA ARG A 234 -18.98 37.36 -86.96
C ARG A 234 -20.08 36.78 -87.86
N VAL A 235 -20.70 35.67 -87.48
CA VAL A 235 -21.80 35.06 -88.24
C VAL A 235 -22.99 36.01 -88.35
N LEU A 236 -23.33 36.76 -87.30
CA LEU A 236 -24.37 37.79 -87.35
C LEU A 236 -24.03 38.91 -88.34
N SER A 237 -22.75 39.33 -88.40
CA SER A 237 -22.29 40.35 -89.35
C SER A 237 -22.35 39.83 -90.79
N GLU A 238 -21.94 38.59 -91.04
CA GLU A 238 -22.03 37.91 -92.33
C GLU A 238 -23.50 37.73 -92.74
N SER A 239 -24.37 37.31 -91.84
CA SER A 239 -25.83 37.21 -92.07
C SER A 239 -26.46 38.55 -92.42
N ARG A 240 -26.08 39.65 -91.74
CA ARG A 240 -26.52 41.00 -92.08
C ARG A 240 -26.01 41.45 -93.44
N ALA A 241 -24.77 41.12 -93.81
CA ALA A 241 -24.21 41.41 -95.13
C ALA A 241 -24.96 40.64 -96.23
N LEU A 242 -25.13 39.33 -96.06
CA LEU A 242 -25.88 38.47 -96.98
C LEU A 242 -27.35 38.92 -97.12
N SER A 243 -27.97 39.37 -96.04
CA SER A 243 -29.34 39.92 -96.07
C SER A 243 -29.40 41.22 -96.87
N LYS A 244 -28.37 42.08 -96.78
CA LYS A 244 -28.27 43.29 -97.63
C LYS A 244 -28.06 42.92 -99.10
N GLU A 245 -27.17 41.98 -99.39
CA GLU A 245 -26.94 41.47 -100.75
C GLU A 245 -28.22 40.85 -101.32
N LEU A 246 -28.96 40.06 -100.54
CA LEU A 246 -30.24 39.48 -100.92
C LEU A 246 -31.28 40.57 -101.21
N ASN A 247 -31.39 41.59 -100.37
CA ASN A 247 -32.29 42.71 -100.62
C ASN A 247 -31.89 43.48 -101.88
N GLN A 248 -30.60 43.72 -102.12
CA GLN A 248 -30.11 44.35 -103.34
C GLN A 248 -30.41 43.50 -104.58
N ALA A 249 -30.21 42.19 -104.50
CA ALA A 249 -30.55 41.25 -105.58
C ALA A 249 -32.06 41.21 -105.84
N SER A 250 -32.89 41.24 -104.78
CA SER A 250 -34.34 41.35 -104.88
C SER A 250 -34.77 42.66 -105.53
N ASP A 251 -34.19 43.80 -105.15
CA ASP A 251 -34.45 45.10 -105.78
C ASP A 251 -34.04 45.11 -107.25
N GLN A 252 -32.90 44.50 -107.60
CA GLN A 252 -32.48 44.31 -108.99
C GLN A 252 -33.45 43.42 -109.75
N GLN A 253 -33.90 42.31 -109.15
CA GLN A 253 -34.90 41.42 -109.72
C GLN A 253 -36.22 42.16 -109.96
N HIS A 254 -36.69 42.97 -109.01
CA HIS A 254 -37.88 43.81 -109.17
C HIS A 254 -37.71 44.84 -110.30
N LYS A 255 -36.54 45.51 -110.40
CA LYS A 255 -36.25 46.43 -111.51
C LYS A 255 -36.26 45.70 -112.85
N LEU A 256 -35.62 44.54 -112.95
CA LEU A 256 -35.62 43.72 -114.16
C LEU A 256 -37.02 43.21 -114.50
N SER A 257 -37.82 42.81 -113.50
CA SER A 257 -39.23 42.44 -113.67
C SER A 257 -40.03 43.60 -114.24
N ASN A 258 -39.92 44.80 -113.66
CA ASN A 258 -40.59 46.01 -114.16
C ASN A 258 -40.14 46.38 -115.58
N LEU A 259 -38.86 46.21 -115.91
CA LEU A 259 -38.36 46.41 -117.27
C LEU A 259 -38.92 45.36 -118.23
N ASN A 260 -38.98 44.09 -117.82
CA ASN A 260 -39.60 43.02 -118.60
C ASN A 260 -41.09 43.29 -118.83
N GLU A 261 -41.84 43.69 -117.81
CA GLU A 261 -43.25 44.08 -117.94
C GLU A 261 -43.41 45.24 -118.92
N ARG A 262 -42.55 46.28 -118.84
CA ARG A 262 -42.54 47.38 -119.82
C ARG A 262 -42.22 46.91 -121.24
N LEU A 263 -41.22 46.07 -121.40
CA LEU A 263 -40.87 45.48 -122.70
C LEU A 263 -42.00 44.60 -123.25
N THR A 264 -42.66 43.83 -122.38
CA THR A 264 -43.80 42.98 -122.73
C THR A 264 -45.00 43.84 -123.15
N ALA A 265 -45.24 44.96 -122.47
CA ALA A 265 -46.27 45.93 -122.86
C ALA A 265 -45.95 46.63 -124.19
N LEU A 266 -44.68 46.98 -124.43
CA LEU A 266 -44.25 47.51 -125.73
C LEU A 266 -44.38 46.48 -126.85
N LEU A 267 -44.02 45.22 -126.58
CA LEU A 267 -44.19 44.10 -127.50
C LEU A 267 -45.67 43.89 -127.81
N SER A 268 -46.55 43.84 -126.80
CA SER A 268 -47.99 43.68 -127.03
C SER A 268 -48.58 44.87 -127.78
N GLN A 269 -48.09 46.09 -127.53
CA GLN A 269 -48.47 47.27 -128.32
C GLN A 269 -48.00 47.13 -129.77
N GLN A 270 -46.76 46.73 -130.03
CA GLN A 270 -46.29 46.47 -131.40
C GLN A 270 -47.02 45.31 -132.06
N GLU A 271 -47.35 44.25 -131.33
CA GLU A 271 -48.17 43.15 -131.84
C GLU A 271 -49.58 43.65 -132.19
N SER A 272 -50.18 44.52 -131.37
CA SER A 272 -51.48 45.14 -131.66
C SER A 272 -51.44 46.09 -132.85
N GLU A 273 -50.35 46.85 -133.02
CA GLU A 273 -50.11 47.67 -134.21
C GLU A 273 -49.93 46.77 -135.44
N ARG A 274 -49.21 45.65 -135.29
CA ARG A 274 -49.00 44.68 -136.36
C ARG A 274 -50.31 43.97 -136.76
N THR A 275 -51.14 43.56 -135.81
CA THR A 275 -52.46 42.96 -136.11
C THR A 275 -53.38 43.99 -136.75
N LEU A 276 -53.38 45.25 -136.29
CA LEU A 276 -54.13 46.33 -136.92
C LEU A 276 -53.66 46.58 -138.36
N LEU A 277 -52.34 46.58 -138.61
CA LEU A 277 -51.78 46.69 -139.94
C LEU A 277 -52.11 45.48 -140.81
N GLN A 278 -52.08 44.25 -140.27
CA GLN A 278 -52.50 43.04 -140.96
C GLN A 278 -53.99 43.10 -141.32
N GLU A 279 -54.85 43.60 -140.44
CA GLU A 279 -56.29 43.74 -140.71
C GLU A 279 -56.54 44.85 -141.73
N ARG A 280 -55.82 45.98 -141.67
CA ARG A 280 -55.85 47.01 -142.72
C ARG A 280 -55.40 46.46 -144.08
N LEU A 281 -54.35 45.64 -144.09
CA LEU A 281 -53.86 44.99 -145.31
C LEU A 281 -54.91 44.00 -145.84
N ARG A 282 -55.56 43.23 -144.96
CA ARG A 282 -56.66 42.32 -145.31
C ARG A 282 -57.83 43.09 -145.93
N VAL A 283 -58.28 44.18 -145.31
CA VAL A 283 -59.34 45.04 -145.84
C VAL A 283 -58.93 45.61 -147.19
N ALA A 284 -57.71 46.16 -147.34
CA ALA A 284 -57.23 46.67 -148.62
C ALA A 284 -57.15 45.57 -149.70
N THR A 285 -56.79 44.33 -149.34
CA THR A 285 -56.82 43.21 -150.29
C THR A 285 -58.24 42.78 -150.63
N GLN A 286 -59.19 42.82 -149.69
CA GLN A 286 -60.61 42.55 -149.93
C GLN A 286 -61.25 43.64 -150.78
N GLU A 287 -60.92 44.92 -150.56
CA GLU A 287 -61.33 46.03 -151.41
C GLU A 287 -60.72 45.90 -152.82
N SER A 288 -59.45 45.50 -152.93
CA SER A 288 -58.82 45.21 -154.23
C SER A 288 -59.46 44.01 -154.94
N GLN A 289 -59.84 42.97 -154.20
CA GLN A 289 -60.58 41.82 -154.74
C GLN A 289 -61.99 42.22 -155.16
N ALA A 290 -62.72 42.99 -154.35
CA ALA A 290 -64.05 43.52 -154.69
C ALA A 290 -63.99 44.45 -155.90
N LEU A 291 -62.96 45.29 -156.03
CA LEU A 291 -62.71 46.10 -157.22
C LEU A 291 -62.40 45.24 -158.45
N LYS A 292 -61.62 44.17 -158.30
CA LYS A 292 -61.37 43.20 -159.39
C LYS A 292 -62.63 42.45 -159.79
N GLU A 293 -63.46 42.04 -158.83
CA GLU A 293 -64.75 41.39 -159.08
C GLU A 293 -65.74 42.35 -159.75
N ALA A 294 -65.81 43.61 -159.31
CA ALA A 294 -66.60 44.65 -159.97
C ALA A 294 -66.08 44.94 -161.39
N GLN A 295 -64.76 44.94 -161.60
CA GLN A 295 -64.16 45.07 -162.92
C GLN A 295 -64.48 43.89 -163.82
N ASN A 296 -64.44 42.65 -163.30
CA ASN A 296 -64.83 41.46 -164.04
C ASN A 296 -66.32 41.44 -164.37
N GLN A 297 -67.19 41.85 -163.43
CA GLN A 297 -68.63 42.01 -163.68
C GLN A 297 -68.92 43.10 -164.73
N ALA A 298 -68.16 44.20 -164.75
CA ALA A 298 -68.26 45.21 -165.79
C ALA A 298 -67.78 44.69 -167.16
N LEU A 299 -66.73 43.87 -167.19
CA LEU A 299 -66.24 43.21 -168.40
C LEU A 299 -67.23 42.16 -168.92
N GLU A 300 -67.87 41.39 -168.04
CA GLU A 300 -68.93 40.43 -168.39
C GLU A 300 -70.20 41.13 -168.87
N ALA A 301 -70.59 42.26 -168.25
CA ALA A 301 -71.71 43.09 -168.71
C ALA A 301 -71.42 43.74 -170.08
N SER A 302 -70.18 44.16 -170.32
CA SER A 302 -69.70 44.65 -171.62
C SER A 302 -69.72 43.54 -172.69
N ALA A 303 -69.26 42.35 -172.35
CA ALA A 303 -69.32 41.17 -173.23
C ALA A 303 -70.77 40.75 -173.54
N ALA A 304 -71.67 40.83 -172.56
CA ALA A 304 -73.09 40.54 -172.76
C ALA A 304 -73.80 41.59 -173.64
N LEU A 305 -73.44 42.88 -173.50
CA LEU A 305 -73.98 43.96 -174.34
C LEU A 305 -73.48 43.88 -175.78
N THR A 306 -72.21 43.55 -176.00
CA THR A 306 -71.65 43.34 -177.35
C THR A 306 -72.27 42.13 -178.05
N LEU A 307 -72.52 41.04 -177.33
CA LEU A 307 -73.19 39.84 -177.87
C LEU A 307 -74.68 40.13 -178.18
N ARG A 308 -75.33 41.03 -177.44
CA ARG A 308 -76.71 41.48 -177.71
C ARG A 308 -76.79 42.44 -178.91
N ALA A 309 -75.76 43.27 -179.13
CA ALA A 309 -75.63 44.09 -180.33
C ALA A 309 -75.44 43.24 -181.60
N LEU A 310 -74.55 42.24 -181.56
CA LEU A 310 -74.32 41.30 -182.67
C LEU A 310 -75.56 40.48 -183.05
N LYS A 311 -76.40 40.10 -182.06
CA LYS A 311 -77.68 39.42 -182.32
C LYS A 311 -78.77 40.34 -182.90
N ALA A 312 -78.69 41.65 -182.64
CA ALA A 312 -79.60 42.63 -183.24
C ALA A 312 -79.19 42.98 -184.69
N GLU A 313 -77.88 42.97 -184.99
CA GLU A 313 -77.37 43.16 -186.36
C GLU A 313 -77.68 41.95 -187.27
N ALA A 314 -77.57 40.71 -186.76
CA ALA A 314 -77.91 39.51 -187.53
C ALA A 314 -79.41 39.38 -187.89
N ALA A 315 -80.31 40.03 -187.13
CA ALA A 315 -81.76 40.02 -187.40
C ALA A 315 -82.16 41.03 -188.50
N LEU A 316 -81.37 42.07 -188.72
CA LEU A 316 -81.60 43.08 -189.77
C LEU A 316 -81.14 42.58 -191.16
N ASP A 317 -80.11 41.74 -191.23
CA ASP A 317 -79.61 41.15 -192.49
C ASP A 317 -80.49 40.01 -193.04
N THR A 318 -81.34 39.40 -192.21
CA THR A 318 -82.25 38.31 -192.65
C THR A 318 -83.56 38.80 -193.31
N LEU A 319 -83.89 40.09 -193.20
CA LEU A 319 -85.14 40.66 -193.75
C LEU A 319 -84.92 41.48 -195.05
N THR A 320 -83.66 41.74 -195.43
CA THR A 320 -83.28 42.46 -196.65
C THR A 320 -82.95 41.52 -197.83
N ALA A 321 -82.94 40.20 -197.64
CA ALA A 321 -82.58 39.19 -198.66
C ALA A 321 -83.78 38.45 -199.30
N SER A 322 -85.02 38.91 -199.12
CA SER A 322 -86.24 38.26 -199.66
C SER A 322 -87.09 39.13 -200.59
N LEU A 323 -86.46 40.06 -201.34
CA LEU A 323 -87.09 40.79 -202.45
C LEU A 323 -86.12 40.92 -203.65
N SER A 324 -86.53 40.32 -204.78
CA SER A 324 -85.96 40.30 -206.15
C SER A 324 -84.93 39.20 -206.46
N SER A 325 -85.18 38.24 -207.37
CA SER A 325 -85.89 38.31 -208.67
C SER A 325 -86.52 36.97 -209.09
N THR A 326 -87.68 36.98 -209.75
CA THR A 326 -88.39 35.83 -210.34
C THR A 326 -88.25 35.84 -211.89
N PRO A 327 -88.06 34.72 -212.63
CA PRO A 327 -87.77 34.77 -214.08
C PRO A 327 -88.95 34.33 -215.00
N LYS A 328 -89.04 34.93 -216.19
CA LYS A 328 -90.12 34.92 -217.23
C LYS A 328 -90.03 33.73 -218.21
N GLU A 329 -91.03 33.27 -218.99
CA GLU A 329 -92.49 33.46 -219.22
C GLU A 329 -92.91 32.14 -219.95
N ASP A 330 -94.13 31.62 -219.72
CA ASP A 330 -94.63 30.24 -219.99
C ASP A 330 -94.47 29.72 -221.44
N PRO A 331 -94.69 28.41 -221.73
CA PRO A 331 -95.70 28.17 -222.80
C PRO A 331 -96.47 26.82 -222.71
N GLU A 332 -97.81 26.90 -222.58
CA GLU A 332 -98.84 25.83 -222.64
C GLU A 332 -98.66 24.55 -221.77
N LEU A 333 -99.44 24.47 -220.67
CA LEU A 333 -100.65 23.63 -220.52
C LEU A 333 -101.32 23.84 -219.16
#